data_AF-M0QGT5-F1
#
_entry.id   AF-M0QGT5-F1
#
_cell.length_a   1.000
_cell.length_b   1.000
_cell.length_c   1.000
_cell.angle_alpha   90.00
_cell.angle_beta   90.00
_cell.angle_gamma   90.00
#
_symmetry.space_group_name_H-M   'P 1'
#
loop_
_entity.id
_entity.type
_entity.pdbx_description
1 polymer ?
#
loop_
_entity_poly.entity_id
_entity_poly.type
_entity_poly.pdbx_seq_one_letter_code
_entity_poly.pdbx_strand_id
1 'polypeptide(L)'
;MPSPSPAEELDVDGVAVRLSNPDKIYFPELGENGGRKRDLVGYYREVALQGAIMTAVRDRPTFLQRFPDGVDGEEIYQKHIAKKRPDHVESTRITFPSGRTGDAIRPTVPADIVWGANLGTFTFHTWPTIAPDNDHPDQLRIDLDPQPGTSFDDVRRVALQGLRPLLDELGFVGFPKTSGSKGIHVFVPIEPTADFIATRRAVIAVARELERRDPDGVTTSWWKEERGERIFIDFNQNARDRTMASPYSARRTPNAMVSTPVTWDELVDVNPQDCTIATVPKLLADRGDPFADIADHRKPIDPLLEMVAADDAKGLGDMPYPPSYPKMPGEPKRVQPSRDTDRKKTADDSSHMPCIGDGPSSISRNQAEATAAKRRR
;
A
#
# COMPACT_ATOMS: atom_id res chain seq x y z
N MET A 1 26.53 15.58 16.54
CA MET A 1 26.16 14.66 15.46
C MET A 1 27.41 13.89 15.07
N PRO A 2 27.44 12.56 15.18
CA PRO A 2 28.54 11.77 14.62
C PRO A 2 28.69 12.08 13.12
N SER A 3 29.93 12.09 12.62
CA SER A 3 30.20 12.27 11.19
C SER A 3 29.47 11.18 10.38
N PRO A 4 28.94 11.48 9.19
CA PRO A 4 28.31 10.47 8.37
C PRO A 4 29.30 9.34 8.05
N SER A 5 28.86 8.09 8.18
CA SER A 5 29.64 6.94 7.74
C SER A 5 30.01 7.08 6.26
N PRO A 6 31.21 6.62 5.85
CA PRO A 6 31.65 6.72 4.47
C PRO A 6 30.66 6.02 3.53
N ALA A 7 30.56 6.52 2.30
CA ALA A 7 29.74 5.88 1.29
C ALA A 7 30.36 4.53 0.88
N GLU A 8 29.50 3.56 0.61
CA GLU A 8 29.86 2.23 0.11
C GLU A 8 29.44 2.10 -1.36
N GLU A 9 30.09 1.21 -2.10
CA GLU A 9 29.71 0.86 -3.47
C GLU A 9 29.23 -0.60 -3.48
N LEU A 10 27.98 -0.81 -3.89
CA LEU A 10 27.35 -2.12 -3.96
C LEU A 10 27.35 -2.59 -5.40
N ASP A 11 27.85 -3.80 -5.67
CA ASP A 11 27.62 -4.48 -6.94
C ASP A 11 26.22 -5.10 -6.95
N VAL A 12 25.41 -4.73 -7.94
CA VAL A 12 24.05 -5.22 -8.14
C VAL A 12 23.94 -5.72 -9.58
N ASP A 13 24.22 -7.00 -9.77
CA ASP A 13 24.18 -7.68 -11.08
C ASP A 13 25.09 -6.99 -12.12
N GLY A 14 26.32 -6.65 -11.72
CA GLY A 14 27.31 -5.98 -12.56
C GLY A 14 27.16 -4.45 -12.64
N VAL A 15 26.13 -3.88 -12.01
CA VAL A 15 25.90 -2.43 -11.94
C VAL A 15 26.31 -1.90 -10.57
N ALA A 16 27.26 -0.97 -10.53
CA ALA A 16 27.70 -0.30 -9.31
C ALA A 16 26.65 0.70 -8.80
N VAL A 17 26.20 0.54 -7.56
CA VAL A 17 25.23 1.42 -6.88
C VAL A 17 25.83 1.97 -5.59
N ARG A 18 25.95 3.31 -5.50
CA ARG A 18 26.45 3.98 -4.30
C ARG A 18 25.43 3.94 -3.16
N LEU A 19 25.83 3.46 -1.98
CA LEU A 19 25.09 3.57 -0.71
C LEU A 19 25.68 4.72 0.13
N SER A 20 24.86 5.74 0.43
CA SER A 20 25.26 6.86 1.29
C SER A 20 24.64 6.75 2.69
N ASN A 21 25.34 7.23 3.73
CA ASN A 21 24.88 7.20 5.12
C ASN A 21 24.38 5.82 5.58
N PRO A 22 25.17 4.74 5.37
CA PRO A 22 24.70 3.38 5.60
C PRO A 22 24.24 3.12 7.04
N ASP A 23 24.87 3.77 8.02
CA ASP A 23 24.57 3.60 9.45
C ASP A 23 23.44 4.51 9.98
N LYS A 24 22.78 5.29 9.12
CA LYS A 24 21.64 6.09 9.55
C LYS A 24 20.52 5.16 10.05
N ILE A 25 19.98 5.43 11.24
CA ILE A 25 18.84 4.69 11.78
C ILE A 25 17.56 5.06 11.02
N TYR A 26 16.95 4.04 10.42
CA TYR A 26 15.66 4.10 9.73
C TYR A 26 14.51 3.55 10.57
N PHE A 27 14.78 2.52 11.38
CA PHE A 27 13.80 1.88 12.27
C PHE A 27 14.35 1.89 13.71
N PRO A 28 14.02 2.92 14.52
CA PRO A 28 14.58 3.06 15.87
C PRO A 28 14.32 1.86 16.79
N GLU A 29 13.16 1.20 16.67
CA GLU A 29 12.83 0.02 17.50
C GLU A 29 13.72 -1.19 17.21
N LEU A 30 14.22 -1.33 15.99
CA LEU A 30 15.19 -2.37 15.61
C LEU A 30 16.64 -1.99 15.99
N GLY A 31 16.88 -0.71 16.31
CA GLY A 31 18.17 -0.20 16.72
C GLY A 31 19.26 -0.39 15.66
N GLU A 32 20.49 -0.56 16.12
CA GLU A 32 21.67 -0.66 15.26
C GLU A 32 21.83 -2.02 14.55
N ASN A 33 21.10 -3.05 15.02
CA ASN A 33 21.22 -4.43 14.55
C ASN A 33 20.00 -4.83 13.70
N GLY A 34 19.78 -4.13 12.59
CA GLY A 34 18.65 -4.39 11.68
C GLY A 34 17.79 -3.16 11.38
N GLY A 35 17.98 -2.05 12.11
CA GLY A 35 17.24 -0.81 11.91
C GLY A 35 17.95 0.26 11.09
N ARG A 36 19.14 0.00 10.53
CA ARG A 36 19.92 0.97 9.77
C ARG A 36 19.47 1.01 8.30
N LYS A 37 19.81 2.10 7.61
CA LYS A 37 19.58 2.25 6.16
C LYS A 37 20.20 1.11 5.37
N ARG A 38 21.39 0.63 5.76
CA ARG A 38 22.03 -0.51 5.10
C ARG A 38 21.22 -1.79 5.19
N ASP A 39 20.43 -1.99 6.24
CA ASP A 39 19.63 -3.20 6.42
C ASP A 39 18.45 -3.19 5.43
N LEU A 40 17.79 -2.04 5.27
CA LEU A 40 16.75 -1.86 4.25
C LEU A 40 17.31 -2.01 2.83
N VAL A 41 18.47 -1.40 2.55
CA VAL A 41 19.10 -1.47 1.21
C VAL A 41 19.60 -2.88 0.93
N GLY A 42 20.15 -3.57 1.93
CA GLY A 42 20.58 -4.97 1.85
C GLY A 42 19.41 -5.90 1.56
N TYR A 43 18.28 -5.74 2.27
CA TYR A 43 17.04 -6.44 2.00
C TYR A 43 16.61 -6.30 0.53
N TYR A 44 16.52 -5.06 0.04
CA TYR A 44 16.10 -4.79 -1.33
C TYR A 44 17.07 -5.36 -2.36
N ARG A 45 18.37 -5.27 -2.10
CA ARG A 45 19.39 -5.89 -2.95
C ARG A 45 19.18 -7.41 -3.03
N GLU A 46 18.93 -8.06 -1.91
CA GLU A 46 18.74 -9.51 -1.86
C GLU A 46 17.49 -9.95 -2.63
N VAL A 47 16.31 -9.38 -2.36
CA VAL A 47 15.08 -9.76 -3.08
C VAL A 47 15.10 -9.36 -4.55
N ALA A 48 15.88 -8.34 -4.94
CA ALA A 48 16.07 -7.95 -6.34
C ALA A 48 17.02 -8.89 -7.08
N LEU A 49 18.11 -9.33 -6.47
CA LEU A 49 19.03 -10.31 -7.05
C LEU A 49 18.43 -11.72 -7.13
N GLN A 50 17.53 -12.07 -6.21
CA GLN A 50 16.72 -13.29 -6.32
C GLN A 50 15.60 -13.17 -7.38
N GLY A 51 15.38 -11.99 -7.96
CA GLY A 51 14.38 -11.75 -9.01
C GLY A 51 12.94 -11.51 -8.51
N ALA A 52 12.63 -11.83 -7.26
CA ALA A 52 11.26 -11.83 -6.75
C ALA A 52 10.58 -10.45 -6.76
N ILE A 53 11.26 -9.39 -6.29
CA ILE A 53 10.70 -8.04 -6.42
C ILE A 53 10.64 -7.59 -7.88
N MET A 54 11.54 -8.09 -8.74
CA MET A 54 11.54 -7.75 -10.15
C MET A 54 10.31 -8.30 -10.86
N THR A 55 9.81 -9.49 -10.50
CA THR A 55 8.50 -10.01 -10.96
C THR A 55 7.38 -8.98 -10.75
N ALA A 56 7.45 -8.23 -9.66
CA ALA A 56 6.40 -7.32 -9.22
C ALA A 56 6.50 -5.89 -9.75
N VAL A 57 7.69 -5.43 -10.14
CA VAL A 57 7.96 -4.01 -10.45
C VAL A 57 8.51 -3.77 -11.85
N ARG A 58 9.04 -4.81 -12.52
CA ARG A 58 9.68 -4.68 -13.82
C ARG A 58 8.73 -4.07 -14.85
N ASP A 59 9.21 -3.03 -15.50
CA ASP A 59 8.51 -2.24 -16.52
C ASP A 59 7.19 -1.57 -16.07
N ARG A 60 6.87 -1.62 -14.78
CA ARG A 60 5.68 -0.95 -14.23
C ARG A 60 6.02 0.49 -13.83
N PRO A 61 5.18 1.47 -14.18
CA PRO A 61 5.30 2.81 -13.61
C PRO A 61 5.26 2.73 -12.08
N THR A 62 6.30 3.25 -11.43
CA THR A 62 6.52 3.08 -10.00
C THR A 62 6.73 4.42 -9.30
N PHE A 63 5.94 4.66 -8.26
CA PHE A 63 6.10 5.77 -7.34
C PHE A 63 6.92 5.34 -6.13
N LEU A 64 7.67 6.28 -5.56
CA LEU A 64 8.53 6.03 -4.40
C LEU A 64 7.93 6.70 -3.17
N GLN A 65 7.65 5.93 -2.14
CA GLN A 65 7.34 6.47 -0.81
C GLN A 65 8.62 6.48 0.02
N ARG A 66 9.14 7.69 0.27
CA ARG A 66 10.48 7.89 0.81
C ARG A 66 10.45 8.50 2.20
N PHE A 67 11.38 8.04 3.04
CA PHE A 67 11.63 8.52 4.39
C PHE A 67 13.14 8.71 4.58
N PRO A 68 13.72 9.81 4.04
CA PRO A 68 15.18 10.01 4.04
C PRO A 68 15.81 10.02 5.45
N ASP A 69 15.01 10.31 6.46
CA ASP A 69 15.38 10.40 7.88
C ASP A 69 14.72 9.32 8.76
N GLY A 70 14.24 8.22 8.16
CA GLY A 70 13.66 7.08 8.87
C GLY A 70 12.16 7.19 9.14
N VAL A 71 11.59 6.16 9.79
CA VAL A 71 10.13 6.02 9.97
C VAL A 71 9.47 7.18 10.71
N ASP A 72 10.20 7.91 11.55
CA ASP A 72 9.69 9.08 12.29
C ASP A 72 9.92 10.40 11.56
N GLY A 73 10.61 10.36 10.42
CA GLY A 73 10.95 11.52 9.61
C GLY A 73 9.83 11.97 8.65
N GLU A 74 10.19 12.95 7.82
CA GLU A 74 9.32 13.46 6.77
C GLU A 74 9.06 12.41 5.69
N GLU A 75 7.81 12.35 5.24
CA GLU A 75 7.39 11.51 4.12
C GLU A 75 7.44 12.27 2.80
N ILE A 76 8.12 11.70 1.80
CA ILE A 76 8.14 12.20 0.43
C ILE A 76 7.49 11.17 -0.48
N TYR A 77 6.30 11.48 -0.99
CA TYR A 77 5.61 10.67 -1.99
C TYR A 77 5.98 11.12 -3.40
N GLN A 78 7.02 10.50 -3.98
CA GLN A 78 7.60 10.91 -5.26
C GLN A 78 6.95 10.16 -6.43
N LYS A 79 6.11 10.87 -7.18
CA LYS A 79 5.48 10.35 -8.42
C LYS A 79 6.34 10.51 -9.67
N HIS A 80 7.12 11.59 -9.71
CA HIS A 80 7.92 11.95 -10.87
C HIS A 80 9.37 11.52 -10.70
N ILE A 81 9.99 11.07 -11.78
CA ILE A 81 11.41 10.77 -11.80
C ILE A 81 12.25 12.05 -11.67
N ALA A 82 13.38 11.97 -10.98
CA ALA A 82 14.32 13.09 -10.90
C ALA A 82 15.06 13.29 -12.24
N LYS A 83 15.37 14.56 -12.57
CA LYS A 83 16.17 14.88 -13.77
C LYS A 83 17.60 14.34 -13.69
N LYS A 84 18.22 14.46 -12.51
CA LYS A 84 19.56 13.92 -12.24
C LYS A 84 19.41 12.53 -11.61
N ARG A 85 19.85 11.51 -12.33
CA ARG A 85 19.77 10.09 -11.94
C ARG A 85 20.86 9.29 -12.66
N PRO A 86 21.18 8.06 -12.22
CA PRO A 86 22.04 7.15 -12.97
C PRO A 86 21.44 6.78 -14.33
N ASP A 87 22.30 6.44 -15.29
CA ASP A 87 21.91 6.17 -16.69
C ASP A 87 20.99 4.93 -16.82
N HIS A 88 21.14 3.95 -15.93
CA HIS A 88 20.29 2.74 -15.92
C HIS A 88 18.86 3.00 -15.44
N VAL A 89 18.59 4.13 -14.78
CA VAL A 89 17.26 4.43 -14.23
C VAL A 89 16.37 5.04 -15.32
N GLU A 90 15.48 4.20 -15.82
CA GLU A 90 14.52 4.56 -16.85
C GLU A 90 13.23 5.17 -16.30
N SER A 91 12.46 5.79 -17.21
CA SER A 91 11.13 6.32 -16.92
C SER A 91 10.12 5.91 -17.98
N THR A 92 8.85 5.99 -17.62
CA THR A 92 7.73 5.79 -18.54
C THR A 92 6.69 6.88 -18.35
N ARG A 93 6.05 7.29 -19.44
CA ARG A 93 5.05 8.35 -19.43
C ARG A 93 3.72 7.79 -18.91
N ILE A 94 3.16 8.45 -17.91
CA ILE A 94 1.85 8.16 -17.35
C ILE A 94 0.89 9.33 -17.55
N THR A 95 -0.41 9.03 -17.53
CA THR A 95 -1.49 10.01 -17.55
C THR A 95 -2.25 9.92 -16.23
N PHE A 96 -2.38 11.06 -15.54
CA PHE A 96 -3.14 11.18 -14.29
C PHE A 96 -4.65 11.30 -14.57
N PRO A 97 -5.51 11.12 -13.55
CA PRO A 97 -6.96 11.30 -13.69
C PRO A 97 -7.36 12.67 -14.26
N SER A 98 -6.56 13.71 -14.00
CA SER A 98 -6.77 15.06 -14.54
C SER A 98 -6.48 15.21 -16.03
N GLY A 99 -5.97 14.18 -16.70
CA GLY A 99 -5.46 14.23 -18.08
C GLY A 99 -4.04 14.79 -18.20
N ARG A 100 -3.47 15.36 -17.13
CA ARG A 100 -2.06 15.76 -17.09
C ARG A 100 -1.17 14.52 -17.22
N THR A 101 -0.02 14.68 -17.86
CA THR A 101 0.97 13.60 -17.96
C THR A 101 2.18 13.85 -17.08
N GLY A 102 2.94 12.80 -16.78
CA GLY A 102 4.22 12.86 -16.09
C GLY A 102 5.07 11.63 -16.37
N ASP A 103 6.33 11.68 -15.97
CA ASP A 103 7.26 10.56 -16.11
C ASP A 103 7.48 9.89 -14.76
N ALA A 104 7.00 8.66 -14.62
CA ALA A 104 7.23 7.82 -13.45
C ALA A 104 8.51 7.00 -13.65
N ILE A 105 9.09 6.50 -12.55
CA ILE A 105 10.21 5.55 -12.66
C ILE A 105 9.71 4.25 -13.29
N ARG A 106 10.52 3.68 -14.17
CA ARG A 106 10.30 2.36 -14.76
C ARG A 106 11.47 1.46 -14.35
N PRO A 107 11.34 0.65 -13.29
CA PRO A 107 12.39 -0.30 -12.93
C PRO A 107 12.57 -1.34 -14.04
N THR A 108 13.79 -1.53 -14.51
CA THR A 108 14.16 -2.48 -15.57
C THR A 108 15.23 -3.45 -15.10
N VAL A 109 16.05 -3.05 -14.12
CA VAL A 109 17.14 -3.87 -13.58
C VAL A 109 17.13 -3.85 -12.04
N PRO A 110 17.68 -4.88 -11.36
CA PRO A 110 17.77 -4.92 -9.90
C PRO A 110 18.41 -3.66 -9.28
N ALA A 111 19.37 -3.05 -9.98
CA ALA A 111 20.04 -1.82 -9.55
C ALA A 111 19.08 -0.63 -9.35
N ASP A 112 17.97 -0.56 -10.09
CA ASP A 112 16.96 0.50 -9.95
C ASP A 112 16.30 0.47 -8.57
N ILE A 113 16.07 -0.73 -8.04
CA ILE A 113 15.44 -0.95 -6.73
C ILE A 113 16.43 -0.58 -5.62
N VAL A 114 17.68 -1.01 -5.74
CA VAL A 114 18.73 -0.67 -4.76
C VAL A 114 19.02 0.83 -4.76
N TRP A 115 19.04 1.47 -5.93
CA TRP A 115 19.14 2.92 -6.06
C TRP A 115 17.97 3.62 -5.39
N GLY A 116 16.73 3.18 -5.66
CA GLY A 116 15.53 3.70 -5.03
C GLY A 116 15.57 3.60 -3.51
N ALA A 117 15.96 2.44 -2.97
CA ALA A 117 16.13 2.22 -1.54
C ALA A 117 17.19 3.16 -0.93
N ASN A 118 18.31 3.38 -1.63
CA ASN A 118 19.33 4.34 -1.20
C ASN A 118 18.83 5.80 -1.17
N LEU A 119 17.81 6.16 -1.96
CA LEU A 119 17.14 7.47 -1.83
C LEU A 119 16.23 7.58 -0.59
N GLY A 120 16.19 6.53 0.23
CA GLY A 120 15.29 6.40 1.37
C GLY A 120 13.91 5.90 1.00
N THR A 121 13.76 5.19 -0.13
CA THR A 121 12.47 4.57 -0.49
C THR A 121 12.21 3.38 0.40
N PHE A 122 11.10 3.40 1.13
CA PHE A 122 10.65 2.27 1.93
C PHE A 122 9.66 1.44 1.14
N THR A 123 8.72 2.08 0.45
CA THR A 123 7.67 1.40 -0.31
C THR A 123 7.75 1.78 -1.78
N PHE A 124 7.83 0.78 -2.65
CA PHE A 124 7.62 0.94 -4.08
C PHE A 124 6.13 0.75 -4.38
N HIS A 125 5.53 1.73 -5.04
CA HIS A 125 4.11 1.75 -5.35
C HIS A 125 3.92 1.63 -6.86
N THR A 126 3.55 0.44 -7.33
CA THR A 126 3.46 0.17 -8.78
C THR A 126 2.07 0.52 -9.30
N TRP A 127 1.99 0.89 -10.57
CA TRP A 127 0.77 0.89 -11.36
C TRP A 127 0.41 -0.56 -11.76
N PRO A 128 -0.88 -0.88 -11.98
CA PRO A 128 -1.31 -2.20 -12.43
C PRO A 128 -1.12 -2.40 -13.94
N THR A 129 -0.20 -1.66 -14.57
CA THR A 129 0.07 -1.66 -16.02
C THR A 129 1.53 -2.00 -16.27
N ILE A 130 1.86 -2.35 -17.51
CA ILE A 130 3.23 -2.59 -17.98
C ILE A 130 3.51 -1.65 -19.14
N ALA A 131 4.60 -0.88 -19.04
CA ALA A 131 5.00 0.03 -20.10
C ALA A 131 5.24 -0.71 -21.44
N PRO A 132 5.01 -0.06 -22.59
CA PRO A 132 4.62 1.35 -22.75
C PRO A 132 3.10 1.59 -22.61
N ASP A 133 2.29 0.54 -22.49
CA ASP A 133 0.84 0.66 -22.33
C ASP A 133 0.48 0.90 -20.86
N ASN A 134 0.37 2.18 -20.51
CA ASN A 134 0.01 2.61 -19.16
C ASN A 134 -1.48 2.96 -19.01
N ASP A 135 -2.32 2.50 -19.94
CA ASP A 135 -3.75 2.76 -19.94
C ASP A 135 -4.61 1.49 -19.79
N HIS A 136 -4.06 0.32 -20.10
CA HIS A 136 -4.73 -0.98 -19.92
C HIS A 136 -4.05 -1.82 -18.83
N PRO A 137 -4.69 -1.96 -17.64
CA PRO A 137 -4.14 -2.80 -16.58
C PRO A 137 -4.03 -4.28 -16.98
N ASP A 138 -2.93 -4.93 -16.59
CA ASP A 138 -2.72 -6.38 -16.77
C ASP A 138 -3.01 -7.18 -15.48
N GLN A 139 -3.50 -6.51 -14.45
CA GLN A 139 -3.91 -7.12 -13.19
C GLN A 139 -4.96 -6.29 -12.47
N LEU A 140 -6.02 -6.94 -11.99
CA LEU A 140 -6.92 -6.36 -11.00
C LEU A 140 -6.29 -6.45 -9.60
N ARG A 141 -6.64 -5.49 -8.74
CA ARG A 141 -6.13 -5.41 -7.36
C ARG A 141 -7.28 -5.38 -6.39
N ILE A 142 -7.51 -6.48 -5.69
CA ILE A 142 -8.57 -6.58 -4.69
C ILE A 142 -7.94 -6.29 -3.32
N ASP A 143 -8.37 -5.19 -2.70
CA ASP A 143 -7.87 -4.72 -1.41
C ASP A 143 -8.90 -5.00 -0.33
N LEU A 144 -8.57 -5.93 0.57
CA LEU A 144 -9.40 -6.33 1.70
C LEU A 144 -8.91 -5.57 2.95
N ASP A 145 -9.63 -4.50 3.30
CA ASP A 145 -9.23 -3.56 4.35
C ASP A 145 -10.09 -3.74 5.63
N PRO A 146 -9.50 -4.24 6.73
CA PRO A 146 -10.21 -4.37 7.99
C PRO A 146 -10.58 -3.01 8.57
N GLN A 147 -11.88 -2.81 8.85
CA GLN A 147 -12.36 -1.61 9.53
C GLN A 147 -12.24 -1.76 11.07
N PRO A 148 -12.29 -0.66 11.84
CA PRO A 148 -12.26 -0.73 13.29
C PRO A 148 -13.26 -1.75 13.85
N GLY A 149 -12.82 -2.58 14.79
CA GLY A 149 -13.62 -3.70 15.32
C GLY A 149 -13.32 -5.06 14.66
N THR A 150 -12.64 -5.08 13.51
CA THR A 150 -12.21 -6.31 12.83
C THR A 150 -10.72 -6.61 12.99
N SER A 151 -10.36 -7.87 12.80
CA SER A 151 -9.02 -8.44 12.96
C SER A 151 -8.42 -8.89 11.62
N PHE A 152 -7.13 -9.26 11.62
CA PHE A 152 -6.51 -9.88 10.45
C PHE A 152 -7.18 -11.22 10.08
N ASP A 153 -7.64 -11.98 11.08
CA ASP A 153 -8.33 -13.25 10.84
C ASP A 153 -9.68 -13.05 10.14
N ASP A 154 -10.37 -11.93 10.38
CA ASP A 154 -11.60 -11.57 9.65
C ASP A 154 -11.31 -11.31 8.17
N VAL A 155 -10.24 -10.56 7.87
CA VAL A 155 -9.78 -10.32 6.49
C VAL A 155 -9.35 -11.63 5.83
N ARG A 156 -8.62 -12.48 6.57
CA ARG A 156 -8.17 -13.80 6.11
C ARG A 156 -9.35 -14.69 5.78
N ARG A 157 -10.39 -14.71 6.62
CA ARG A 157 -11.64 -15.44 6.38
C ARG A 157 -12.31 -14.98 5.09
N VAL A 158 -12.47 -13.67 4.90
CA VAL A 158 -13.04 -13.11 3.66
C VAL A 158 -12.20 -13.50 2.43
N ALA A 159 -10.88 -13.46 2.54
CA ALA A 159 -9.98 -13.87 1.45
C ALA A 159 -10.12 -15.37 1.11
N LEU A 160 -10.03 -16.24 2.11
CA LEU A 160 -9.99 -17.71 1.93
C LEU A 160 -11.35 -18.33 1.63
N GLN A 161 -12.42 -17.83 2.24
CA GLN A 161 -13.75 -18.43 2.20
C GLN A 161 -14.72 -17.65 1.31
N GLY A 162 -14.43 -16.38 1.02
CA GLY A 162 -15.23 -15.56 0.11
C GLY A 162 -14.55 -15.42 -1.25
N LEU A 163 -13.41 -14.73 -1.28
CA LEU A 163 -12.77 -14.31 -2.53
C LEU A 163 -12.15 -15.47 -3.31
N ARG A 164 -11.39 -16.37 -2.68
CA ARG A 164 -10.77 -17.51 -3.38
C ARG A 164 -11.82 -18.39 -4.09
N PRO A 165 -12.89 -18.87 -3.42
CA PRO A 165 -13.92 -19.67 -4.11
C PRO A 165 -14.63 -18.90 -5.22
N LEU A 166 -14.89 -17.60 -5.03
CA LEU A 166 -15.49 -16.77 -6.08
C LEU A 166 -14.58 -16.66 -7.31
N LEU A 167 -13.27 -16.49 -7.13
CA LEU A 167 -12.32 -16.49 -8.25
C LEU A 167 -12.28 -17.84 -8.95
N ASP A 168 -12.31 -18.95 -8.18
CA ASP A 168 -12.36 -20.30 -8.73
C ASP A 168 -13.63 -20.52 -9.59
N GLU A 169 -14.80 -20.09 -9.11
CA GLU A 169 -16.06 -20.12 -9.86
C GLU A 169 -16.00 -19.33 -11.17
N LEU A 170 -15.29 -18.21 -11.16
CA LEU A 170 -15.12 -17.32 -12.31
C LEU A 170 -13.95 -17.74 -13.22
N GLY A 171 -13.21 -18.79 -12.86
CA GLY A 171 -12.08 -19.31 -13.64
C GLY A 171 -10.81 -18.46 -13.57
N PHE A 172 -10.66 -17.62 -12.54
CA PHE A 172 -9.48 -16.79 -12.31
C PHE A 172 -8.61 -17.36 -11.19
N VAL A 173 -7.30 -17.19 -11.31
CA VAL A 173 -6.35 -17.49 -10.23
C VAL A 173 -6.00 -16.19 -9.50
N GLY A 174 -6.23 -16.16 -8.18
CA GLY A 174 -5.81 -15.04 -7.34
C GLY A 174 -4.42 -15.27 -6.74
N PHE A 175 -3.67 -14.19 -6.57
CA PHE A 175 -2.31 -14.16 -6.01
C PHE A 175 -2.32 -13.32 -4.73
N PRO A 176 -2.41 -13.93 -3.54
CA PRO A 176 -2.55 -13.20 -2.29
C PRO A 176 -1.21 -12.72 -1.72
N LYS A 177 -1.25 -11.59 -1.03
CA LYS A 177 -0.13 -11.08 -0.24
C LYS A 177 -0.61 -10.39 1.01
N THR A 178 0.15 -10.49 2.09
CA THR A 178 -0.04 -9.59 3.22
C THR A 178 0.21 -8.15 2.74
N SER A 179 -0.57 -7.18 3.23
CA SER A 179 -0.29 -5.79 2.92
C SER A 179 1.02 -5.32 3.56
N GLY A 180 1.48 -5.96 4.64
CA GLY A 180 2.51 -5.43 5.55
C GLY A 180 1.98 -4.30 6.44
N SER A 181 0.66 -4.18 6.54
CA SER A 181 -0.06 -3.31 7.48
C SER A 181 -1.19 -4.14 8.10
N LYS A 182 -2.46 -3.80 7.87
CA LYS A 182 -3.60 -4.50 8.46
C LYS A 182 -4.35 -5.45 7.53
N GLY A 183 -4.35 -5.18 6.22
CA GLY A 183 -5.17 -5.91 5.24
C GLY A 183 -4.42 -6.98 4.44
N ILE A 184 -5.16 -7.59 3.52
CA ILE A 184 -4.68 -8.56 2.51
C ILE A 184 -4.97 -7.96 1.13
N HIS A 185 -4.01 -8.06 0.22
CA HIS A 185 -4.25 -7.74 -1.18
C HIS A 185 -4.23 -9.02 -2.00
N VAL A 186 -5.12 -9.14 -2.97
CA VAL A 186 -5.13 -10.24 -3.94
C VAL A 186 -5.02 -9.66 -5.34
N PHE A 187 -3.99 -10.07 -6.08
CA PHE A 187 -3.81 -9.70 -7.48
C PHE A 187 -4.48 -10.76 -8.36
N VAL A 188 -5.20 -10.31 -9.39
CA VAL A 188 -5.81 -11.21 -10.37
C VAL A 188 -5.29 -10.81 -11.75
N PRO A 189 -4.40 -11.61 -12.36
CA PRO A 189 -3.83 -11.29 -13.67
C PRO A 189 -4.90 -11.35 -14.76
N ILE A 190 -4.92 -10.34 -15.62
CA ILE A 190 -5.84 -10.22 -16.74
C ILE A 190 -5.10 -9.86 -18.02
N GLU A 191 -5.69 -10.15 -19.16
CA GLU A 191 -5.21 -9.60 -20.43
C GLU A 191 -5.36 -8.07 -20.43
N PRO A 192 -4.33 -7.31 -20.85
CA PRO A 192 -4.35 -5.84 -20.83
C PRO A 192 -5.15 -5.28 -22.01
N THR A 193 -6.45 -5.57 -22.06
CA THR A 193 -7.37 -5.12 -23.12
C THR A 193 -8.42 -4.13 -22.62
N ALA A 194 -8.64 -4.10 -21.30
CA ALA A 194 -9.61 -3.22 -20.65
C ALA A 194 -8.91 -2.03 -20.00
N ASP A 195 -9.57 -0.86 -20.00
CA ASP A 195 -9.03 0.35 -19.39
C ASP A 195 -9.27 0.39 -17.86
N PHE A 196 -8.77 1.45 -17.21
CA PHE A 196 -8.99 1.70 -15.77
C PHE A 196 -10.46 1.79 -15.36
N ILE A 197 -11.37 2.19 -16.26
CA ILE A 197 -12.80 2.30 -15.95
C ILE A 197 -13.40 0.89 -15.88
N ALA A 198 -13.18 0.09 -16.92
CA ALA A 198 -13.69 -1.27 -17.01
C ALA A 198 -13.13 -2.17 -15.89
N THR A 199 -11.82 -2.10 -15.64
CA THR A 199 -11.18 -2.88 -14.57
C THR A 199 -11.68 -2.49 -13.16
N ARG A 200 -11.90 -1.19 -12.92
CA ARG A 200 -12.54 -0.75 -11.66
C ARG A 200 -13.98 -1.26 -11.54
N ARG A 201 -14.77 -1.20 -12.62
CA ARG A 201 -16.15 -1.74 -12.63
C ARG A 201 -16.17 -3.24 -12.35
N ALA A 202 -15.24 -4.00 -12.92
CA ALA A 202 -15.08 -5.43 -12.63
C ALA A 202 -14.84 -5.68 -11.13
N VAL A 203 -13.95 -4.92 -10.49
CA VAL A 203 -13.70 -5.07 -9.04
C VAL A 203 -14.90 -4.64 -8.19
N ILE A 204 -15.69 -3.65 -8.61
CA ILE A 204 -16.97 -3.31 -7.97
C ILE A 204 -17.93 -4.50 -8.00
N ALA A 205 -18.06 -5.18 -9.14
CA ALA A 205 -18.95 -6.33 -9.27
C ALA A 205 -18.51 -7.50 -8.38
N VAL A 206 -17.20 -7.79 -8.31
CA VAL A 206 -16.63 -8.78 -7.37
C VAL A 206 -16.92 -8.38 -5.93
N ALA A 207 -16.70 -7.11 -5.57
CA ALA A 207 -16.93 -6.62 -4.23
C ALA A 207 -18.39 -6.76 -3.78
N ARG A 208 -19.34 -6.45 -4.68
CA ARG A 208 -20.78 -6.64 -4.43
C ARG A 208 -21.18 -8.09 -4.32
N GLU A 209 -20.60 -8.98 -5.13
CA GLU A 209 -20.86 -10.41 -5.01
C GLU A 209 -20.41 -10.92 -3.64
N LEU A 210 -19.23 -10.51 -3.17
CA LEU A 210 -18.75 -10.85 -1.83
C LEU A 210 -19.64 -10.28 -0.72
N GLU A 211 -20.06 -9.01 -0.82
CA GLU A 211 -21.00 -8.40 0.12
C GLU A 211 -22.38 -9.09 0.10
N ARG A 212 -22.86 -9.57 -1.05
CA ARG A 212 -24.11 -10.35 -1.12
C ARG A 212 -24.00 -11.72 -0.46
N ARG A 213 -22.84 -12.37 -0.56
CA ARG A 213 -22.57 -13.68 0.06
C ARG A 213 -22.33 -13.59 1.56
N ASP A 214 -21.75 -12.48 2.02
CA ASP A 214 -21.42 -12.22 3.43
C ASP A 214 -21.71 -10.76 3.82
N PRO A 215 -22.99 -10.36 3.93
CA PRO A 215 -23.38 -8.98 4.22
C PRO A 215 -23.02 -8.53 5.65
N ASP A 216 -22.73 -9.48 6.54
CA ASP A 216 -22.34 -9.19 7.92
C ASP A 216 -20.82 -9.08 8.09
N GLY A 217 -20.03 -9.69 7.20
CA GLY A 217 -18.57 -9.65 7.22
C GLY A 217 -17.91 -8.75 6.18
N VAL A 218 -18.61 -8.38 5.10
CA VAL A 218 -18.07 -7.60 3.98
C VAL A 218 -18.90 -6.36 3.73
N THR A 219 -18.25 -5.26 3.34
CA THR A 219 -18.96 -4.05 2.92
C THR A 219 -18.31 -3.38 1.71
N THR A 220 -19.15 -2.79 0.86
CA THR A 220 -18.74 -1.88 -0.21
C THR A 220 -19.12 -0.42 0.06
N SER A 221 -19.64 -0.10 1.26
CA SER A 221 -20.03 1.27 1.54
C SER A 221 -18.82 2.22 1.51
N TRP A 222 -18.97 3.24 0.68
CA TRP A 222 -17.97 4.29 0.54
C TRP A 222 -17.80 5.09 1.84
N TRP A 223 -18.90 5.29 2.57
CA TRP A 223 -18.96 6.06 3.80
C TRP A 223 -18.44 5.26 4.99
N LYS A 224 -17.43 5.79 5.70
CA LYS A 224 -16.78 5.05 6.80
C LYS A 224 -17.76 4.72 7.93
N GLU A 225 -18.69 5.62 8.20
CA GLU A 225 -19.74 5.50 9.19
C GLU A 225 -20.76 4.39 8.89
N GLU A 226 -20.90 3.99 7.63
CA GLU A 226 -21.83 2.94 7.19
C GLU A 226 -21.17 1.56 7.12
N ARG A 227 -19.83 1.48 7.22
CA ARG A 227 -19.10 0.21 7.09
C ARG A 227 -19.36 -0.75 8.25
N GLY A 228 -19.46 -0.21 9.46
CA GLY A 228 -19.50 -0.99 10.69
C GLY A 228 -18.23 -1.83 10.90
N GLU A 229 -18.36 -2.93 11.63
CA GLU A 229 -17.27 -3.87 11.92
C GLU A 229 -17.15 -4.93 10.81
N ARG A 230 -16.88 -4.47 9.58
CA ARG A 230 -16.80 -5.32 8.38
C ARG A 230 -15.49 -5.13 7.65
N ILE A 231 -15.18 -6.05 6.74
CA ILE A 231 -14.07 -5.92 5.80
C ILE A 231 -14.53 -5.06 4.62
N PHE A 232 -13.89 -3.89 4.44
CA PHE A 232 -14.16 -3.02 3.31
C PHE A 232 -13.36 -3.50 2.10
N ILE A 233 -14.02 -3.66 0.96
CA ILE A 233 -13.33 -3.93 -0.30
C ILE A 233 -13.08 -2.60 -1.01
N ASP A 234 -11.84 -2.11 -0.99
CA ASP A 234 -11.48 -0.83 -1.61
C ASP A 234 -11.36 -0.95 -3.13
N PHE A 235 -12.52 -0.99 -3.80
CA PHE A 235 -12.61 -1.03 -5.26
C PHE A 235 -11.93 0.17 -5.95
N ASN A 236 -11.75 1.30 -5.24
CA ASN A 236 -11.09 2.47 -5.81
C ASN A 236 -9.58 2.30 -5.95
N GLN A 237 -8.98 1.22 -5.44
CA GLN A 237 -7.57 0.88 -5.70
C GLN A 237 -7.30 0.54 -7.18
N ASN A 238 -8.34 0.31 -7.97
CA ASN A 238 -8.26 0.12 -9.42
C ASN A 238 -8.56 1.40 -10.21
N ALA A 239 -8.76 2.55 -9.54
CA ALA A 239 -8.79 3.82 -10.23
C ALA A 239 -7.37 4.25 -10.64
N ARG A 240 -7.26 5.04 -11.71
CA ARG A 240 -5.98 5.59 -12.18
C ARG A 240 -5.30 6.42 -11.08
N ASP A 241 -3.97 6.39 -11.01
CA ASP A 241 -3.17 7.08 -9.98
C ASP A 241 -3.45 6.62 -8.52
N ARG A 242 -4.18 5.51 -8.35
CA ARG A 242 -4.24 4.76 -7.10
C ARG A 242 -3.24 3.61 -7.23
N THR A 243 -2.16 3.73 -6.49
CA THR A 243 -1.08 2.76 -6.48
C THR A 243 -1.10 1.97 -5.19
N MET A 244 -0.53 0.78 -5.25
CA MET A 244 -0.50 -0.16 -4.14
C MET A 244 0.95 -0.53 -3.85
N ALA A 245 1.28 -0.73 -2.57
CA ALA A 245 2.58 -1.27 -2.18
C ALA A 245 2.85 -2.56 -2.98
N SER A 246 3.97 -2.60 -3.68
CA SER A 246 4.36 -3.76 -4.49
C SER A 246 4.54 -4.97 -3.58
N PRO A 247 4.34 -6.20 -4.10
CA PRO A 247 5.02 -7.37 -3.54
C PRO A 247 6.47 -7.05 -3.17
N TYR A 248 6.90 -7.54 -2.00
CA TYR A 248 8.24 -7.35 -1.42
C TYR A 248 8.60 -5.90 -1.07
N SER A 249 7.66 -4.96 -1.08
CA SER A 249 7.93 -3.63 -0.53
C SER A 249 7.90 -3.65 1.00
N ALA A 250 8.95 -3.12 1.62
CA ALA A 250 8.93 -2.75 3.03
C ALA A 250 7.87 -1.66 3.30
N ARG A 251 7.36 -1.62 4.53
CA ARG A 251 6.33 -0.69 4.96
C ARG A 251 6.86 0.20 6.08
N ARG A 252 6.30 1.41 6.19
CA ARG A 252 6.57 2.35 7.30
C ARG A 252 5.92 1.84 8.59
N THR A 253 6.53 0.80 9.16
CA THR A 253 6.13 0.15 10.40
C THR A 253 7.34 0.08 11.31
N PRO A 254 7.16 0.10 12.65
CA PRO A 254 8.31 0.15 13.56
C PRO A 254 9.23 -1.07 13.46
N ASN A 255 8.68 -2.24 13.15
CA ASN A 255 9.38 -3.51 12.94
C ASN A 255 9.71 -3.83 11.47
N ALA A 256 9.66 -2.83 10.56
CA ALA A 256 10.02 -2.98 9.15
C ALA A 256 9.31 -4.17 8.43
N MET A 257 7.99 -4.28 8.63
CA MET A 257 7.14 -5.26 7.94
C MET A 257 7.21 -5.10 6.41
N VAL A 258 6.92 -6.19 5.71
CA VAL A 258 6.96 -6.30 4.25
C VAL A 258 5.59 -6.70 3.72
N SER A 259 5.16 -6.12 2.60
CA SER A 259 4.04 -6.64 1.84
C SER A 259 4.44 -7.94 1.14
N THR A 260 4.11 -9.07 1.75
CA THR A 260 4.76 -10.35 1.43
C THR A 260 3.83 -11.26 0.65
N PRO A 261 4.17 -11.64 -0.60
CA PRO A 261 3.49 -12.70 -1.33
C PRO A 261 3.44 -14.00 -0.54
N VAL A 262 2.27 -14.63 -0.57
CA VAL A 262 2.04 -15.94 0.02
C VAL A 262 1.23 -16.77 -0.97
N THR A 263 1.36 -18.08 -0.86
CA THR A 263 0.39 -19.00 -1.46
C THR A 263 -0.92 -18.93 -0.69
N TRP A 264 -1.99 -19.44 -1.29
CA TRP A 264 -3.26 -19.57 -0.56
C TRP A 264 -3.17 -20.49 0.67
N ASP A 265 -2.29 -21.48 0.64
CA ASP A 265 -2.12 -22.43 1.74
C ASP A 265 -1.37 -21.79 2.92
N GLU A 266 -0.35 -20.99 2.65
CA GLU A 266 0.33 -20.20 3.69
C GLU A 266 -0.54 -19.06 4.21
N LEU A 267 -1.49 -18.54 3.40
CA LEU A 267 -2.40 -17.51 3.87
C LEU A 267 -3.26 -17.99 5.05
N VAL A 268 -3.46 -19.31 5.19
CA VAL A 268 -4.24 -19.93 6.28
C VAL A 268 -3.70 -19.56 7.67
N ASP A 269 -2.38 -19.49 7.82
CA ASP A 269 -1.72 -19.31 9.12
C ASP A 269 -0.63 -18.23 9.14
N VAL A 270 -0.33 -17.57 8.01
CA VAL A 270 0.66 -16.50 7.96
C VAL A 270 0.35 -15.41 8.98
N ASN A 271 1.31 -15.13 9.86
CA ASN A 271 1.28 -13.97 10.72
C ASN A 271 2.02 -12.81 10.02
N PRO A 272 1.32 -11.70 9.68
CA PRO A 272 1.96 -10.56 9.01
C PRO A 272 3.13 -9.96 9.79
N GLN A 273 3.14 -10.08 11.13
CA GLN A 273 4.22 -9.55 11.98
C GLN A 273 5.54 -10.28 11.79
N ASP A 274 5.50 -11.53 11.30
CA ASP A 274 6.70 -12.33 11.04
C ASP A 274 7.28 -12.05 9.65
N CYS A 275 6.58 -11.25 8.83
CA CYS A 275 6.99 -10.86 7.49
C CYS A 275 7.72 -9.51 7.53
N THR A 276 9.04 -9.52 7.73
CA THR A 276 9.89 -8.32 7.87
C THR A 276 11.06 -8.32 6.91
N ILE A 277 11.76 -7.19 6.77
CA ILE A 277 12.98 -7.11 5.96
C ILE A 277 14.08 -8.10 6.42
N ALA A 278 14.05 -8.54 7.68
CA ALA A 278 15.02 -9.48 8.23
C ALA A 278 14.66 -10.95 7.96
N THR A 279 13.37 -11.27 7.79
CA THR A 279 12.89 -12.66 7.72
C THR A 279 12.49 -13.08 6.31
N VAL A 280 11.97 -12.16 5.50
CA VAL A 280 11.48 -12.45 4.15
C VAL A 280 12.56 -13.00 3.19
N PRO A 281 13.82 -12.54 3.20
CA PRO A 281 14.81 -13.09 2.27
C PRO A 281 15.09 -14.58 2.47
N LYS A 282 15.16 -15.03 3.73
CA LYS A 282 15.28 -16.46 4.05
C LYS A 282 14.03 -17.22 3.62
N LEU A 283 12.84 -16.68 3.94
CA LEU A 283 11.57 -17.29 3.55
C LEU A 283 11.48 -17.47 2.03
N LEU A 284 11.94 -16.48 1.25
CA LEU A 284 11.99 -16.55 -0.21
C LEU A 284 12.99 -17.60 -0.71
N ALA A 285 14.19 -17.65 -0.13
CA ALA A 285 15.20 -18.64 -0.51
C ALA A 285 14.76 -20.09 -0.24
N ASP A 286 14.01 -20.31 0.84
CA ASP A 286 13.58 -21.65 1.25
C ASP A 286 12.45 -22.22 0.36
N ARG A 287 11.59 -21.37 -0.23
CA ARG A 287 10.36 -21.81 -0.93
C ARG A 287 10.16 -21.26 -2.35
N GLY A 288 10.96 -20.30 -2.78
CA GLY A 288 10.74 -19.56 -4.03
C GLY A 288 9.67 -18.47 -3.93
N ASP A 289 9.43 -17.77 -5.04
CA ASP A 289 8.49 -16.66 -5.16
C ASP A 289 7.06 -17.17 -5.47
N PRO A 290 6.06 -16.97 -4.60
CA PRO A 290 4.67 -17.36 -4.87
C PRO A 290 4.02 -16.65 -6.06
N PHE A 291 4.62 -15.55 -6.54
CA PHE A 291 4.12 -14.79 -7.67
C PHE A 291 4.91 -15.07 -8.96
N ALA A 292 5.85 -16.02 -8.95
CA ALA A 292 6.77 -16.26 -10.07
C ALA A 292 6.07 -16.47 -11.43
N ASP A 293 4.92 -17.11 -11.42
CA ASP A 293 4.13 -17.46 -12.62
C ASP A 293 2.91 -16.54 -12.84
N ILE A 294 2.75 -15.44 -12.09
CA ILE A 294 1.55 -14.57 -12.16
C ILE A 294 1.19 -14.13 -13.59
N ALA A 295 2.19 -13.87 -14.43
CA ALA A 295 1.96 -13.45 -15.81
C ALA A 295 1.37 -14.56 -16.71
N ASP A 296 1.60 -15.82 -16.37
CA ASP A 296 1.14 -16.99 -17.12
C ASP A 296 -0.36 -17.28 -16.89
N HIS A 297 -0.94 -16.71 -15.84
CA HIS A 297 -2.34 -16.89 -15.46
C HIS A 297 -3.28 -15.80 -15.98
N ARG A 298 -2.81 -14.91 -16.86
CA ARG A 298 -3.67 -13.87 -17.45
C ARG A 298 -4.84 -14.48 -18.20
N LYS A 299 -6.03 -13.92 -17.96
CA LYS A 299 -7.29 -14.31 -18.61
C LYS A 299 -8.02 -13.10 -19.18
N PRO A 300 -8.86 -13.28 -20.21
CA PRO A 300 -9.81 -12.25 -20.63
C PRO A 300 -10.70 -11.83 -19.45
N ILE A 301 -11.00 -10.54 -19.36
CA ILE A 301 -11.80 -9.96 -18.26
C ILE A 301 -13.32 -10.20 -18.44
N ASP A 302 -13.74 -10.77 -19.57
CA ASP A 302 -15.15 -10.90 -19.98
C ASP A 302 -16.09 -11.46 -18.88
N PRO A 303 -15.75 -12.54 -18.14
CA PRO A 303 -16.65 -13.04 -17.10
C PRO A 303 -16.98 -12.01 -16.00
N LEU A 304 -16.02 -11.13 -15.70
CA LEU A 304 -16.23 -10.05 -14.73
C LEU A 304 -17.06 -8.92 -15.32
N LEU A 305 -16.91 -8.63 -16.62
CA LEU A 305 -17.74 -7.64 -17.31
C LEU A 305 -19.20 -8.12 -17.49
N GLU A 306 -19.43 -9.43 -17.60
CA GLU A 306 -20.77 -10.01 -17.54
C GLU A 306 -21.43 -9.77 -16.17
N MET A 307 -20.68 -9.90 -15.07
CA MET A 307 -21.19 -9.53 -13.74
C MET A 307 -21.54 -8.04 -13.66
N VAL A 308 -20.71 -7.17 -14.26
CA VAL A 308 -20.98 -5.73 -14.35
C VAL A 308 -22.30 -5.48 -15.10
N ALA A 309 -22.50 -6.14 -16.25
CA ALA A 309 -23.73 -6.00 -17.03
C ALA A 309 -24.97 -6.50 -16.26
N ALA A 310 -24.83 -7.59 -15.51
CA ALA A 310 -25.90 -8.12 -14.66
C ALA A 310 -26.26 -7.17 -13.51
N ASP A 311 -25.27 -6.50 -12.92
CA ASP A 311 -25.48 -5.44 -11.91
C ASP A 311 -26.16 -4.21 -12.53
N ASP A 312 -25.71 -3.76 -13.69
CA ASP A 312 -26.31 -2.63 -14.41
C ASP A 312 -27.78 -2.90 -14.76
N ALA A 313 -28.10 -4.12 -15.20
CA ALA A 313 -29.48 -4.55 -15.46
C ALA A 313 -30.38 -4.54 -14.21
N LYS A 314 -29.80 -4.64 -13.01
CA LYS A 314 -30.48 -4.53 -11.71
C LYS A 314 -30.50 -3.10 -11.17
N GLY A 315 -29.99 -2.12 -11.92
CA GLY A 315 -29.88 -0.73 -11.50
C GLY A 315 -28.71 -0.45 -10.55
N LEU A 316 -27.79 -1.39 -10.37
CA LEU A 316 -26.59 -1.25 -9.55
C LEU A 316 -25.45 -0.71 -10.43
N GLY A 317 -25.50 0.60 -10.72
CA GLY A 317 -24.53 1.30 -11.57
C GLY A 317 -23.14 1.48 -10.96
N ASP A 318 -22.43 2.54 -11.35
CA ASP A 318 -21.11 2.84 -10.80
C ASP A 318 -21.16 3.25 -9.31
N MET A 319 -20.04 3.14 -8.60
CA MET A 319 -19.87 3.60 -7.22
C MET A 319 -19.02 4.89 -7.14
N PRO A 320 -19.11 5.67 -6.04
CA PRO A 320 -18.32 6.88 -5.88
C PRO A 320 -16.80 6.66 -6.00
N TYR A 321 -16.14 7.54 -6.74
CA TYR A 321 -14.69 7.68 -6.72
C TYR A 321 -14.25 8.43 -5.44
N PRO A 322 -12.94 8.40 -5.10
CA PRO A 322 -12.43 9.18 -3.97
C PRO A 322 -12.75 10.69 -4.12
N PRO A 323 -12.90 11.45 -3.01
CA PRO A 323 -13.35 12.85 -3.08
C PRO A 323 -12.43 13.75 -3.90
N SER A 324 -11.13 13.45 -3.88
CA SER A 324 -10.07 14.17 -4.60
C SER A 324 -9.97 13.80 -6.09
N TYR A 325 -10.70 12.79 -6.55
CA TYR A 325 -10.69 12.34 -7.93
C TYR A 325 -11.53 13.29 -8.82
N PRO A 326 -11.20 13.53 -10.10
CA PRO A 326 -12.10 14.23 -11.01
C PRO A 326 -13.47 13.53 -11.11
N LYS A 327 -14.54 14.27 -11.42
CA LYS A 327 -15.87 13.65 -11.57
C LYS A 327 -15.93 12.83 -12.87
N MET A 328 -16.36 11.58 -12.78
CA MET A 328 -16.43 10.68 -13.93
C MET A 328 -17.87 10.57 -14.49
N PRO A 329 -18.04 10.31 -15.81
CA PRO A 329 -19.35 10.00 -16.39
C PRO A 329 -19.99 8.77 -15.73
N GLY A 330 -21.30 8.81 -15.47
CA GLY A 330 -22.03 7.68 -14.87
C GLY A 330 -21.88 7.53 -13.35
N GLU A 331 -21.02 8.32 -12.72
CA GLU A 331 -20.82 8.31 -11.27
C GLU A 331 -22.04 8.91 -10.53
N PRO A 332 -22.56 8.25 -9.47
CA PRO A 332 -23.58 8.83 -8.60
C PRO A 332 -23.14 10.20 -8.05
N LYS A 333 -24.09 11.03 -7.61
CA LYS A 333 -23.74 12.26 -6.89
C LYS A 333 -22.92 11.88 -5.65
N ARG A 334 -21.68 12.36 -5.59
CA ARG A 334 -20.92 12.44 -4.34
C ARG A 334 -21.66 13.41 -3.43
N VAL A 335 -22.52 12.90 -2.56
CA VAL A 335 -23.00 13.70 -1.43
C VAL A 335 -21.78 13.93 -0.55
N GLN A 336 -21.62 15.10 0.07
CA GLN A 336 -20.66 15.23 1.18
C GLN A 336 -21.28 14.52 2.39
N PRO A 337 -20.50 13.88 3.27
CA PRO A 337 -21.09 13.28 4.46
C PRO A 337 -21.78 14.41 5.20
N SER A 338 -23.07 14.23 5.53
CA SER A 338 -23.74 15.22 6.34
C SER A 338 -22.93 15.37 7.62
N ARG A 339 -22.61 16.61 7.99
CA ARG A 339 -22.16 16.90 9.36
C ARG A 339 -23.34 16.59 10.26
N ASP A 340 -23.45 15.35 10.72
CA ASP A 340 -24.41 15.00 11.75
C ASP A 340 -23.85 15.49 13.10
N THR A 341 -23.91 16.80 13.30
CA THR A 341 -23.67 17.47 14.59
C THR A 341 -24.90 17.45 15.50
N ASP A 342 -25.98 16.75 15.13
CA ASP A 342 -27.27 16.80 15.85
C ASP A 342 -27.72 15.45 16.43
N ARG A 343 -26.78 14.58 16.85
CA ARG A 343 -27.08 13.68 17.97
C ARG A 343 -27.00 14.46 19.27
N LYS A 344 -28.16 14.96 19.71
CA LYS A 344 -28.39 15.40 21.10
C LYS A 344 -27.80 14.34 22.04
N LYS A 345 -26.76 14.73 22.78
CA LYS A 345 -26.37 14.02 24.00
C LYS A 345 -27.56 14.09 24.96
N THR A 346 -28.34 13.01 25.04
CA THR A 346 -29.18 12.78 26.21
C THR A 346 -28.25 12.36 27.33
N ALA A 347 -28.03 13.28 28.25
CA ALA A 347 -27.44 13.00 29.54
C ALA A 347 -28.46 12.21 30.37
N ASP A 348 -28.14 10.97 30.69
CA ASP A 348 -28.33 10.34 32.00
C ASP A 348 -27.75 8.94 31.91
N ASP A 349 -26.63 8.68 32.59
CA ASP A 349 -26.73 7.81 33.75
C ASP A 349 -25.48 7.95 34.62
N SER A 350 -25.75 8.14 35.90
CA SER A 350 -24.82 8.34 36.98
C SER A 350 -24.32 6.99 37.52
N SER A 351 -23.01 6.77 37.53
CA SER A 351 -22.36 5.95 38.56
C SER A 351 -20.86 6.27 38.69
N HIS A 352 -20.59 7.19 39.61
CA HIS A 352 -19.40 7.23 40.48
C HIS A 352 -19.28 5.87 41.21
N MET A 353 -18.13 5.27 41.59
CA MET A 353 -16.74 5.68 41.89
C MET A 353 -15.98 4.37 42.36
N PRO A 354 -14.77 4.37 42.97
CA PRO A 354 -13.44 4.93 42.65
C PRO A 354 -12.31 3.84 42.67
N CYS A 355 -11.04 4.23 42.42
CA CYS A 355 -9.95 4.05 43.42
C CYS A 355 -8.59 4.64 42.98
N ILE A 356 -8.08 5.55 43.83
CA ILE A 356 -6.66 5.72 44.29
C ILE A 356 -5.66 6.26 43.23
N GLY A 357 -4.85 7.29 43.47
CA GLY A 357 -4.53 8.08 44.65
C GLY A 357 -3.29 8.96 44.40
N ASP A 358 -3.13 9.95 45.27
CA ASP A 358 -1.89 10.65 45.63
C ASP A 358 -1.30 11.77 44.73
N GLY A 359 -1.65 13.00 45.12
CA GLY A 359 -0.67 13.85 45.82
C GLY A 359 0.01 14.98 45.02
N PRO A 360 0.36 16.12 45.67
CA PRO A 360 0.17 17.44 45.08
C PRO A 360 1.48 18.25 44.87
N SER A 361 1.46 19.23 43.98
CA SER A 361 2.33 20.41 44.14
C SER A 361 1.66 21.67 43.59
N SER A 362 1.47 22.61 44.50
CA SER A 362 0.92 23.95 44.33
C SER A 362 1.99 24.96 43.85
N ILE A 363 1.53 26.20 43.60
CA ILE A 363 2.30 27.48 43.53
C ILE A 363 2.94 27.77 42.16
N SER A 364 2.93 28.97 41.59
CA SER A 364 2.11 30.19 41.66
C SER A 364 2.49 31.04 40.43
N ARG A 365 1.65 32.01 40.07
CA ARG A 365 1.92 33.01 39.02
C ARG A 365 2.77 34.17 39.54
N ASN A 366 3.46 34.79 38.58
CA ASN A 366 3.91 36.20 38.50
C ASN A 366 5.32 36.56 39.02
N GLN A 367 6.14 37.06 38.10
CA GLN A 367 6.80 38.38 38.10
C GLN A 367 7.43 38.57 36.69
N ALA A 368 7.01 39.55 35.88
CA ALA A 368 7.27 41.00 35.92
C ALA A 368 8.65 41.39 35.32
N GLU A 369 8.56 42.39 34.44
CA GLU A 369 9.54 42.97 33.53
C GLU A 369 10.74 43.67 34.21
N ALA A 370 11.89 43.75 33.52
CA ALA A 370 12.63 45.01 33.29
C ALA A 370 13.93 44.83 32.47
N THR A 371 13.89 45.29 31.22
CA THR A 371 14.70 46.41 30.66
C THR A 371 16.25 46.35 30.59
N ALA A 372 16.71 46.32 29.33
CA ALA A 372 17.75 47.18 28.70
C ALA A 372 19.27 46.88 28.79
N ALA A 373 19.76 46.42 27.63
CA ALA A 373 20.62 47.16 26.69
C ALA A 373 22.17 47.04 26.72
N LYS A 374 22.70 47.08 25.48
CA LYS A 374 24.07 47.36 24.99
C LYS A 374 25.03 46.14 24.98
N ARG A 375 25.74 45.80 23.89
CA ARG A 375 26.36 46.60 22.81
C ARG A 375 26.71 45.70 21.59
N ARG A 376 26.55 46.25 20.38
CA ARG A 376 27.45 46.24 19.19
C ARG A 376 28.33 44.98 19.01
N ARG A 377 28.21 44.21 17.94
CA ARG A 377 28.48 44.55 16.53
C ARG A 377 27.90 43.48 15.62
#